data_AF-A0A967M640-F1
#
_entry.id   AF-A0A967M640-F1
#
_cell.length_a   1.000
_cell.length_b   1.000
_cell.length_c   1.000
_cell.angle_alpha   90.00
_cell.angle_beta   90.00
_cell.angle_gamma   90.00
#
_symmetry.space_group_name_H-M   'P 1'
#
loop_
_entity.id
_entity.type
_entity.pdbx_description
1 polymer ?
#
loop_
_entity_poly.entity_id
_entity_poly.type
_entity_poly.pdbx_seq_one_letter_code
_entity_poly.pdbx_strand_id
1 'polypeptide(L)' 'GPLRHDVCRVADELAGEGIETEVIDLKSLIPYDIELIVESVNRTGRLVIIHEASETLGFGAELAAQVQKRCFGYLEA' A
#
# COMPACT_ATOMS: atom_id res chain seq x y z
N GLY A 1 -1.43 -3.08 -12.08
CA GLY A 1 -2.75 -3.20 -12.75
C GLY A 1 -3.13 -1.92 -13.48
N PRO A 2 -4.38 -1.77 -13.98
CA PRO A 2 -4.84 -0.57 -14.70
C PRO A 2 -4.67 0.72 -13.87
N LEU A 3 -4.95 0.66 -12.58
CA LEU A 3 -4.76 1.77 -11.64
C LEU A 3 -3.32 2.27 -11.49
N ARG A 4 -2.30 1.53 -11.94
CA ARG A 4 -0.88 1.89 -11.70
C ARG A 4 -0.57 3.30 -12.19
N HIS A 5 -1.05 3.67 -13.38
CA HIS A 5 -0.76 4.97 -13.96
C HIS A 5 -1.36 6.11 -13.15
N ASP A 6 -2.58 5.94 -12.65
CA ASP A 6 -3.24 6.93 -11.79
C ASP A 6 -2.52 7.07 -10.46
N VAL A 7 -2.11 5.96 -9.84
CA VAL A 7 -1.35 5.98 -8.58
C VAL A 7 0.01 6.68 -8.76
N CYS A 8 0.74 6.39 -9.84
CA CYS A 8 2.00 7.08 -10.13
C CYS A 8 1.79 8.57 -10.35
N ARG A 9 0.73 8.98 -11.08
CA ARG A 9 0.41 10.40 -11.27
C ARG A 9 0.12 11.10 -9.94
N VAL A 10 -0.67 10.49 -9.05
CA VAL A 10 -0.96 11.07 -7.73
C VAL A 10 0.31 11.14 -6.88
N ALA A 11 1.20 10.14 -6.96
CA ALA A 11 2.49 10.18 -6.28
C ALA A 11 3.36 11.37 -6.74
N ASP A 12 3.39 11.66 -8.05
CA ASP A 12 4.10 12.81 -8.61
C ASP A 12 3.49 14.15 -8.16
N GLU A 13 2.15 14.23 -8.08
CA GLU A 13 1.43 15.41 -7.57
C GLU A 13 1.76 15.67 -6.09
N LEU A 14 1.72 14.62 -5.26
CA LEU A 14 2.09 14.68 -3.84
C LEU A 14 3.56 15.06 -3.62
N ALA A 15 4.46 14.59 -4.49
CA ALA A 15 5.86 15.01 -4.45
C ALA A 15 6.01 16.53 -4.68
N GLY A 16 5.17 17.13 -5.53
CA GLY A 16 5.09 18.58 -5.72
C GLY A 16 4.64 19.35 -4.47
N GLU A 17 3.93 18.69 -3.56
CA GLU A 17 3.52 19.21 -2.26
C GLU A 17 4.52 18.89 -1.13
N GLY A 18 5.65 18.24 -1.45
CA GLY A 18 6.69 17.84 -0.49
C GLY A 18 6.39 16.55 0.26
N ILE A 19 5.43 15.75 -0.22
CA ILE A 19 5.08 14.44 0.35
C ILE A 19 5.71 13.35 -0.52
N GLU A 20 6.79 12.75 -0.04
CA GLU A 20 7.40 11.59 -0.70
C GLU A 20 6.57 10.33 -0.46
N THR A 21 6.32 9.57 -1.53
CA THR A 21 5.53 8.33 -1.47
C THR A 21 6.28 7.17 -2.10
N GLU A 22 6.09 5.98 -1.55
CA GLU A 22 6.57 4.74 -2.13
C GLU A 22 5.41 3.99 -2.79
N VAL A 23 5.52 3.73 -4.10
CA VAL A 23 4.48 3.05 -4.88
C VAL A 23 4.87 1.59 -5.10
N ILE A 24 4.09 0.67 -4.52
CA ILE A 24 4.27 -0.78 -4.68
C ILE A 24 3.15 -1.33 -5.58
N ASP A 25 3.52 -1.89 -6.73
CA ASP A 25 2.61 -2.67 -7.58
C ASP A 25 2.79 -4.16 -7.27
N LEU A 26 1.81 -4.79 -6.63
CA LEU A 26 1.93 -6.16 -6.10
C LEU A 26 2.23 -7.23 -7.14
N LYS A 27 1.86 -6.99 -8.43
CA LYS A 27 1.94 -7.93 -9.56
C LYS A 27 1.17 -9.26 -9.41
N SER A 28 1.28 -9.93 -8.27
CA SER A 28 0.65 -11.19 -7.92
C SER A 28 -0.21 -11.01 -6.67
N LEU A 29 -1.44 -11.53 -6.69
CA LEU A 29 -2.29 -11.58 -5.50
C LEU A 29 -1.99 -12.80 -4.63
N ILE A 30 -1.66 -13.94 -5.24
CA ILE A 30 -1.38 -15.18 -4.53
C ILE A 30 -0.31 -15.99 -5.29
N PRO A 31 0.86 -16.27 -4.68
CA PRO A 31 1.37 -15.60 -3.47
C PRO A 31 1.70 -14.13 -3.77
N TYR A 32 1.47 -13.26 -2.79
CA TYR A 32 1.92 -11.86 -2.83
C TYR A 32 3.12 -11.67 -1.90
N ASP A 33 3.93 -10.66 -2.17
CA ASP A 33 5.12 -10.34 -1.39
C ASP A 33 4.75 -9.47 -0.18
N ILE A 34 4.40 -10.12 0.94
CA ILE A 34 4.07 -9.42 2.18
C ILE A 34 5.31 -8.78 2.84
N GLU A 35 6.50 -9.35 2.64
CA GLU A 35 7.72 -8.86 3.29
C GLU A 35 8.12 -7.50 2.70
N LEU A 36 8.03 -7.34 1.37
CA LEU A 36 8.23 -6.04 0.71
C LEU A 36 7.32 -4.94 1.30
N ILE A 37 6.04 -5.27 1.55
CA ILE A 37 5.08 -4.31 2.12
C ILE A 37 5.47 -3.96 3.56
N VAL A 38 5.82 -4.96 4.37
CA VAL A 38 6.22 -4.77 5.77
C VAL A 38 7.47 -3.90 5.87
N GLU A 39 8.48 -4.14 5.03
CA GLU A 39 9.71 -3.34 4.99
C GLU A 39 9.41 -1.86 4.66
N SER A 40 8.56 -1.61 3.67
CA SER A 40 8.13 -0.26 3.30
C SER A 40 7.34 0.43 4.42
N VAL A 41 6.38 -0.26 5.03
CA VAL A 41 5.59 0.28 6.14
C VAL A 41 6.45 0.55 7.37
N ASN A 42 7.42 -0.30 7.70
CA ASN A 42 8.32 -0.07 8.82
C ASN A 42 9.17 1.20 8.63
N ARG A 43 9.47 1.58 7.39
CA ARG A 43 10.22 2.80 7.06
C ARG A 43 9.34 4.05 7.04
N THR A 44 8.11 3.94 6.55
CA THR A 44 7.23 5.10 6.28
C THR A 44 6.17 5.34 7.37
N GLY A 45 5.87 4.31 8.15
CA GLY A 45 4.84 4.29 9.19
C GLY A 45 3.40 4.41 8.68
N ARG A 46 3.17 4.41 7.36
CA ARG A 46 1.85 4.67 6.75
C ARG A 46 1.61 3.74 5.56
N LEU A 47 0.34 3.39 5.33
CA LEU A 47 -0.07 2.56 4.19
C LEU A 47 -1.39 3.05 3.60
N VAL A 48 -1.44 3.15 2.27
CA VAL A 48 -2.68 3.36 1.51
C VAL A 48 -2.82 2.21 0.51
N ILE A 49 -3.99 1.57 0.48
CA ILE A 49 -4.28 0.45 -0.41
C ILE A 49 -5.29 0.90 -1.45
N ILE A 50 -4.99 0.68 -2.74
CA ILE A 50 -5.83 1.10 -3.86
C ILE A 50 -6.16 -0.13 -4.72
N HIS A 51 -7.46 -0.43 -4.88
CA HIS A 51 -7.95 -1.48 -5.77
C HIS A 51 -9.38 -1.18 -6.26
N GLU A 52 -9.76 -1.77 -7.39
CA GLU A 52 -11.10 -1.55 -8.01
C GLU A 52 -12.17 -2.52 -7.52
N ALA A 53 -11.78 -3.65 -6.93
CA ALA A 53 -12.72 -4.63 -6.39
C ALA A 53 -13.52 -4.06 -5.22
N SER A 54 -14.63 -4.71 -4.87
CA SER A 54 -15.44 -4.36 -3.71
C SER A 54 -14.60 -4.19 -2.45
N GLU A 55 -14.89 -3.17 -1.66
CA GLU A 55 -14.23 -2.91 -0.38
C GLU A 55 -14.45 -4.09 0.59
N THR A 56 -15.72 -4.47 0.80
CA THR A 56 -16.08 -5.61 1.64
C THR A 56 -15.62 -6.92 1.01
N LEU A 57 -14.85 -7.70 1.78
CA LEU A 57 -14.22 -8.95 1.34
C LEU A 57 -13.27 -8.80 0.13
N GLY A 58 -12.86 -7.56 -0.18
CA GLY A 58 -11.83 -7.29 -1.17
C GLY A 58 -10.43 -7.65 -0.67
N PHE A 59 -9.49 -7.79 -1.61
CA PHE A 59 -8.10 -8.10 -1.26
C PHE A 59 -7.44 -6.99 -0.42
N GLY A 60 -7.92 -5.74 -0.51
CA GLY A 60 -7.46 -4.66 0.36
C GLY A 60 -7.72 -4.93 1.85
N ALA A 61 -8.80 -5.65 2.19
CA ALA A 61 -9.09 -6.04 3.57
C ALA A 61 -8.06 -7.05 4.10
N GLU A 62 -7.63 -8.00 3.27
CA GLU A 62 -6.57 -8.95 3.60
C GLU A 62 -5.23 -8.23 3.85
N LEU A 63 -4.83 -7.34 2.95
CA LEU A 63 -3.60 -6.56 3.10
C LEU A 63 -3.62 -5.69 4.37
N ALA A 64 -4.72 -4.98 4.62
CA ALA A 64 -4.88 -4.16 5.82
C ALA A 64 -4.75 -4.99 7.10
N ALA A 65 -5.39 -6.16 7.14
CA ALA A 65 -5.31 -7.07 8.29
C ALA A 65 -3.88 -7.62 8.50
N GLN A 66 -3.19 -8.00 7.42
CA GLN A 66 -1.86 -8.59 7.49
C GLN A 66 -0.79 -7.58 7.90
N VAL A 67 -0.92 -6.33 7.43
CA VAL A 67 -0.07 -5.22 7.84
C VAL A 67 -0.36 -4.84 9.29
N GLN A 68 -1.61 -4.72 9.70
CA GLN A 68 -1.93 -4.46 11.12
C GLN A 68 -1.34 -5.53 12.04
N LYS A 69 -1.41 -6.81 11.64
CA LYS A 69 -0.85 -7.93 12.42
C LYS A 69 0.67 -7.86 12.56
N ARG A 70 1.41 -7.39 11.55
CA ARG A 70 2.89 -7.40 11.51
C ARG A 70 3.52 -6.07 11.90
N CYS A 71 2.84 -4.96 11.60
CA CYS A 71 3.36 -3.61 11.67
C CYS A 71 2.68 -2.76 12.75
N PHE A 72 1.89 -3.35 13.66
CA PHE A 72 1.15 -2.61 14.70
C PHE A 72 1.97 -1.52 15.40
N GLY A 73 3.21 -1.83 15.81
CA GLY A 73 4.08 -0.90 16.52
C GLY A 73 4.81 0.11 15.64
N TYR A 74 4.74 -0.02 14.32
CA TYR A 74 5.38 0.89 13.35
C TYR A 74 4.38 1.83 12.69
N LEU A 75 3.08 1.53 12.76
CA LEU A 75 2.05 2.39 12.20
C LEU A 75 1.91 3.66 13.04
N GLU A 76 2.06 4.80 12.38
CA GLU A 76 1.90 6.11 12.97
C GLU A 76 0.42 6.38 13.29
N ALA A 77 0.16 6.91 14.49
CA ALA A 77 -1.19 7.21 15.00
C ALA A 77 -1.67 8.62 14.64
#